data_AF-A0AAU3IJI8-F1
#
_entry.id   AF-A0AAU3IJI8-F1
#
_cell.length_a   1.000
_cell.length_b   1.000
_cell.length_c   1.000
_cell.angle_alpha   90.00
_cell.angle_beta   90.00
_cell.angle_gamma   90.00
#
_symmetry.space_group_name_H-M   'P 1'
#
loop_
_entity.id
_entity.type
_entity.pdbx_description
1 polymer ?
#
loop_
_entity_poly.entity_id
_entity_poly.type
_entity_poly.pdbx_seq_one_letter_code
_entity_poly.pdbx_strand_id
1 'polypeptide(L)' 'MRSDAGRLWASREQPFPPAAEEAGACRTVDGDDLRELCQAIAQQESIAEMAVTL' A
#
# COMPACT_ATOMS: atom_id res chain seq x y z
N MET A 1 -12.55 -18.71 -7.37
CA MET A 1 -11.67 -18.43 -6.20
C MET A 1 -10.23 -18.62 -6.65
N ARG A 2 -9.41 -17.56 -6.65
CA ARG A 2 -8.00 -17.61 -7.09
C ARG A 2 -7.14 -17.73 -5.83
N SER A 3 -6.33 -18.78 -5.73
CA SER A 3 -5.43 -19.01 -4.58
C SER A 3 -4.40 -17.89 -4.44
N ASP A 4 -3.98 -17.57 -3.21
CA ASP A 4 -2.88 -16.64 -2.91
C ASP A 4 -1.49 -17.28 -3.11
N ALA A 5 -1.43 -18.53 -3.56
CA ALA A 5 -0.17 -19.21 -3.82
C ALA A 5 0.68 -18.42 -4.83
N GLY A 6 1.82 -17.90 -4.36
CA GLY A 6 2.75 -17.11 -5.16
C GLY A 6 2.55 -15.59 -5.08
N ARG A 7 1.49 -15.10 -4.41
CA ARG A 7 1.33 -13.67 -4.17
C ARG A 7 2.38 -13.15 -3.19
N LEU A 8 2.84 -11.95 -3.46
CA LEU A 8 3.75 -11.22 -2.60
C LEU A 8 2.95 -10.21 -1.79
N TRP A 9 3.41 -9.90 -0.58
CA TRP A 9 2.87 -8.83 0.23
C TRP A 9 3.99 -7.98 0.82
N ALA A 10 3.65 -6.74 1.16
CA ALA A 10 4.50 -5.85 1.94
C ALA A 10 3.64 -5.08 2.94
N SER A 11 4.19 -4.90 4.13
CA SER A 11 3.59 -4.07 5.18
C SER A 11 4.59 -3.00 5.59
N ARG A 12 4.16 -1.74 5.71
CA ARG A 12 5.00 -0.73 6.35
C ARG A 12 5.25 -1.08 7.81
N GLU A 13 6.50 -0.89 8.24
CA GLU A 13 6.88 -1.08 9.64
C GLU A 13 6.12 -0.11 10.54
N GLN A 14 6.14 1.18 10.20
CA GLN A 14 5.36 2.22 10.86
C GLN A 14 4.04 2.48 10.12
N PRO A 15 2.93 2.67 10.85
CA PRO A 15 1.64 3.01 10.24
C PRO A 15 1.72 4.36 9.51
N PHE A 16 0.76 4.59 8.62
CA PHE A 16 0.61 5.90 8.00
C PHE A 16 0.05 6.90 9.03
N PRO A 17 0.27 8.21 8.84
CA PRO A 17 -0.42 9.23 9.63
C PRO A 17 -1.94 9.07 9.50
N PRO A 18 -2.74 9.45 10.53
CA PRO A 18 -4.20 9.29 10.49
C PRO A 18 -4.86 9.91 9.24
N ALA A 19 -4.42 11.10 8.82
CA ALA A 19 -4.95 11.76 7.62
C ALA A 19 -4.75 10.93 6.33
N ALA A 20 -3.64 10.19 6.23
CA ALA A 20 -3.36 9.33 5.09
C ALA A 20 -4.20 8.05 5.13
N GLU A 21 -4.41 7.46 6.31
CA GLU A 21 -5.31 6.30 6.47
C GLU A 21 -6.77 6.69 6.17
N GLU A 22 -7.22 7.87 6.61
CA GLU A 22 -8.52 8.44 6.28
C GLU A 22 -8.67 8.72 4.77
N ALA A 23 -7.58 9.11 4.10
CA ALA A 23 -7.52 9.25 2.65
C ALA A 23 -7.45 7.89 1.89
N GLY A 24 -7.37 6.77 2.62
CA GLY A 24 -7.42 5.41 2.07
C GLY A 24 -6.07 4.72 1.90
N ALA A 25 -4.97 5.29 2.42
CA ALA A 25 -3.68 4.64 2.40
C ALA A 25 -3.70 3.35 3.24
N CYS A 26 -3.40 2.22 2.61
CA CYS A 26 -3.38 0.91 3.24
C CYS A 26 -1.97 0.55 3.69
N ARG A 27 -1.80 0.20 4.99
CA ARG A 27 -0.49 -0.18 5.54
C ARG A 27 0.11 -1.43 4.90
N THR A 28 -0.74 -2.37 4.49
CA THR A 28 -0.35 -3.64 3.86
C THR A 28 -0.97 -3.72 2.48
N VAL A 29 -0.16 -4.09 1.50
CA VAL A 29 -0.58 -4.33 0.12
C VAL A 29 -0.02 -5.65 -0.40
N ASP A 30 -0.67 -6.20 -1.41
CA ASP A 30 -0.24 -7.40 -2.11
C ASP A 30 -0.06 -7.14 -3.62
N GLY A 31 0.52 -8.12 -4.31
CA GLY A 31 0.65 -8.15 -5.76
C GLY A 31 0.95 -9.57 -6.26
N ASP A 32 0.57 -9.88 -7.51
CA ASP A 32 0.85 -11.20 -8.10
C ASP A 32 2.35 -11.33 -8.49
N ASP A 33 3.08 -10.21 -8.64
CA ASP A 33 4.53 -10.18 -8.84
C ASP A 33 5.22 -8.97 -8.18
N LEU A 34 6.55 -8.88 -8.27
CA LEU A 34 7.33 -7.78 -7.69
C LEU A 34 6.98 -6.42 -8.29
N ARG A 35 6.65 -6.36 -9.58
CA ARG A 35 6.32 -5.10 -10.25
C ARG A 35 4.98 -4.59 -9.74
N GLU A 36 3.98 -5.46 -9.66
CA GLU A 36 2.67 -5.11 -9.10
C GLU A 36 2.78 -4.69 -7.64
N LEU A 37 3.55 -5.42 -6.83
CA LEU A 37 3.79 -5.06 -5.44
C LEU A 37 4.46 -3.68 -5.31
N CYS A 38 5.48 -3.38 -6.12
CA CYS A 38 6.11 -2.06 -6.13
C CYS A 38 5.14 -0.95 -6.53
N GLN A 39 4.26 -1.19 -7.51
CA GLN A 39 3.24 -0.24 -7.93
C GLN A 39 2.21 0.00 -6.82
N ALA A 40 1.75 -1.06 -6.17
CA ALA A 40 0.81 -0.98 -5.05
C ALA A 40 1.41 -0.18 -3.88
N ILE A 41 2.68 -0.42 -3.53
CA ILE A 41 3.41 0.35 -2.51
C ILE A 41 3.46 1.83 -2.91
N ALA A 42 3.93 2.15 -4.12
CA ALA A 42 4.06 3.52 -4.58
C ALA A 42 2.72 4.29 -4.57
N GLN A 43 1.62 3.59 -4.88
CA GLN A 43 0.29 4.17 -4.80
C GLN A 43 -0.08 4.55 -3.36
N GLN A 44 0.20 3.70 -2.36
CA GLN A 44 -0.09 4.04 -0.95
C GLN A 44 0.76 5.22 -0.47
N GLU A 45 2.04 5.26 -0.86
CA GLU A 45 2.92 6.39 -0.53
C GLU A 45 2.42 7.70 -1.16
N SER A 46 1.93 7.65 -2.40
CA SER A 46 1.38 8.83 -3.08
C SER A 46 0.10 9.33 -2.41
N ILE A 47 -0.79 8.44 -1.98
CA ILE A 47 -2.00 8.83 -1.20
C ILE A 47 -1.57 9.52 0.09
N ALA A 48 -0.58 8.96 0.79
CA ALA A 48 -0.08 9.53 2.03
C ALA A 48 0.57 10.91 1.84
N GLU A 49 1.37 11.10 0.79
CA GLU A 49 2.00 12.37 0.46
C GLU A 49 0.96 13.46 0.16
N MET A 50 -0.06 13.12 -0.63
CA MET A 50 -1.15 14.05 -0.96
C MET A 50 -2.00 14.41 0.26
N ALA A 51 -2.23 13.47 1.18
CA ALA A 51 -3.03 13.70 2.37
C ALA A 51 -2.35 14.58 3.43
N VAL A 52 -1.00 14.61 3.46
CA VAL A 52 -0.23 15.44 4.41
C VAL A 52 -0.03 16.87 3.91
N THR A 53 -0.16 17.10 2.60
CA THR A 53 0.11 18.41 1.97
C THR A 53 -1.13 19.34 1.98
N LEU A 54 -2.32 18.82 2.30
CA LEU A 54 -3.58 19.57 2.40
C LEU A 54 -3.87 20.06 3.83
#